data_AF-A0A9E6AVD2-F1
#
_entry.id   AF-A0A9E6AVD2-F1
#
_cell.length_a   1.000
_cell.length_b   1.000
_cell.length_c   1.000
_cell.angle_alpha   90.00
_cell.angle_beta   90.00
_cell.angle_gamma   90.00
#
_symmetry.space_group_name_H-M   'P 1'
#
loop_
_entity.id
_entity.type
_entity.pdbx_description
1 polymer ?
#
loop_
_entity_poly.entity_id
_entity_poly.type
_entity_poly.pdbx_seq_one_letter_code
_entity_poly.pdbx_strand_id
1 'polypeptide(L)' 'MTLLSKNIDVTKSFVYGAYLVLKKLKHNKDKKISFYSISEELKKAGINRYRQQFFCLMFLYACDLIIFNEPYIELKNDN' A
#
# COMPACT_ATOMS: atom_id res chain seq x y z
N MET A 1 3.77 18.24 -2.82
CA MET A 1 3.16 17.02 -3.37
C MET A 1 1.71 17.01 -2.91
N THR A 2 0.75 16.99 -3.83
CA THR A 2 -0.68 17.22 -3.53
C THR A 2 -1.41 15.89 -3.36
N LEU A 3 -2.28 15.78 -2.34
CA LEU A 3 -3.04 14.56 -2.00
C LEU A 3 -3.92 14.12 -3.19
N LEU A 4 -4.63 15.08 -3.78
CA LEU A 4 -5.44 14.99 -4.99
C LEU A 4 -5.40 16.37 -5.66
N SER A 5 -5.26 16.44 -6.98
CA SER A 5 -5.41 17.68 -7.74
C SER A 5 -6.29 17.41 -8.95
N LYS A 6 -6.97 18.44 -9.45
CA LYS A 6 -8.06 18.34 -10.43
C LYS A 6 -7.68 17.64 -11.75
N ASN A 7 -6.38 17.55 -12.05
CA ASN A 7 -5.83 16.97 -13.29
C ASN A 7 -4.85 15.81 -13.03
N ILE A 8 -4.85 15.22 -11.83
CA ILE A 8 -3.97 14.08 -11.52
C ILE A 8 -4.56 12.79 -12.08
N ASP A 9 -3.73 12.09 -12.84
CA ASP A 9 -3.93 10.67 -13.13
C ASP A 9 -3.92 9.89 -11.80
N VAL A 10 -5.10 9.49 -11.34
CA VAL A 10 -5.32 8.84 -10.05
C VAL A 10 -4.49 7.57 -9.93
N THR A 11 -4.21 6.90 -11.04
CA THR A 11 -3.38 5.68 -11.07
C THR A 11 -1.92 5.94 -10.67
N LYS A 12 -1.48 7.21 -10.66
CA LYS A 12 -0.13 7.62 -10.22
C LYS A 12 -0.10 8.17 -8.79
N SER A 13 -1.24 8.18 -8.10
CA SER A 13 -1.33 8.65 -6.71
C SER A 13 -0.87 7.56 -5.73
N PHE A 14 -0.36 7.97 -4.56
CA PHE A 14 -0.06 7.02 -3.48
C PHE A 14 -1.33 6.37 -2.89
N VAL A 15 -2.49 7.00 -3.05
CA VAL A 15 -3.80 6.42 -2.65
C VAL A 15 -4.12 5.21 -3.53
N TYR A 16 -3.86 5.30 -4.83
CA TYR A 16 -4.00 4.15 -5.72
C TYR A 16 -2.98 3.05 -5.39
N GLY A 17 -1.73 3.41 -5.09
CA GLY A 17 -0.74 2.45 -4.58
C GLY A 17 -1.21 1.74 -3.30
N ALA A 18 -1.75 2.48 -2.34
CA ALA A 18 -2.34 1.94 -1.13
C ALA A 18 -3.51 0.99 -1.42
N TYR A 19 -4.38 1.33 -2.37
CA TYR A 19 -5.45 0.44 -2.84
C TYR A 19 -4.89 -0.90 -3.38
N LEU A 20 -3.83 -0.85 -4.20
CA LEU A 20 -3.22 -2.07 -4.75
C LEU A 20 -2.66 -2.97 -3.63
N VAL A 21 -2.01 -2.38 -2.63
CA VAL A 21 -1.50 -3.11 -1.46
C VAL A 21 -2.65 -3.76 -0.69
N LEU A 22 -3.69 -3.00 -0.38
CA LEU A 22 -4.85 -3.50 0.35
C LEU A 22 -5.58 -4.60 -0.42
N LYS A 23 -5.76 -4.43 -1.73
CA LYS A 23 -6.36 -5.44 -2.61
C LYS A 23 -5.55 -6.73 -2.56
N LYS A 24 -4.23 -6.65 -2.70
CA LYS A 24 -3.35 -7.82 -2.67
C LYS A 24 -3.40 -8.53 -1.31
N LEU A 25 -3.38 -7.78 -0.22
CA LEU A 25 -3.52 -8.32 1.14
C LEU A 25 -4.84 -9.05 1.34
N LYS A 26 -5.97 -8.48 0.88
CA LYS A 26 -7.30 -9.11 1.00
C LYS A 26 -7.45 -10.40 0.20
N HIS A 27 -6.74 -10.53 -0.92
CA HIS A 27 -6.74 -11.74 -1.73
C HIS A 27 -5.70 -12.78 -1.28
N ASN A 28 -4.79 -12.43 -0.37
CA ASN A 28 -3.85 -13.39 0.18
C ASN A 28 -4.52 -14.23 1.29
N LYS A 29 -4.42 -15.55 1.20
CA LYS A 29 -5.01 -16.50 2.17
C LYS A 29 -4.53 -16.22 3.60
N ASP A 30 -3.25 -15.89 3.74
CA ASP A 30 -2.63 -15.68 5.06
C ASP A 30 -2.85 -14.26 5.61
N LYS A 31 -3.57 -13.39 4.87
CA LYS A 31 -3.81 -11.97 5.20
C LYS A 31 -2.54 -11.16 5.52
N LYS A 32 -1.36 -11.68 5.18
CA LYS A 32 -0.05 -11.06 5.37
C LYS A 32 0.78 -11.13 4.10
N ILE A 33 1.60 -10.11 3.83
CA ILE A 33 2.51 -10.07 2.67
C ILE A 33 3.83 -9.45 3.12
N SER A 34 4.96 -9.95 2.62
CA SER A 34 6.26 -9.37 2.95
C SER A 34 6.41 -7.96 2.36
N PHE A 35 7.20 -7.10 3.02
CA PHE A 35 7.54 -5.77 2.49
C PHE A 35 8.13 -5.86 1.08
N TYR A 36 8.97 -6.86 0.82
CA TYR A 36 9.57 -7.10 -0.49
C TYR A 36 8.50 -7.35 -1.56
N SER A 37 7.55 -8.26 -1.31
CA SER A 37 6.47 -8.58 -2.25
C SER A 37 5.52 -7.41 -2.50
N ILE A 38 5.34 -6.52 -1.53
CA ILE A 38 4.60 -5.25 -1.70
C ILE A 38 5.40 -4.26 -2.55
N SER A 39 6.71 -4.12 -2.29
CA SER A 39 7.57 -3.25 -3.09
C SER A 39 7.56 -3.67 -4.56
N GLU A 40 7.65 -4.97 -4.85
CA GLU A 40 7.56 -5.50 -6.22
C GLU A 40 6.20 -5.22 -6.88
N GLU A 41 5.09 -5.31 -6.13
CA GLU A 41 3.77 -4.97 -6.65
C GLU A 41 3.66 -3.49 -7.00
N LEU A 42 4.14 -2.61 -6.12
CA LEU A 42 4.12 -1.17 -6.32
C LEU A 42 5.00 -0.74 -7.50
N LYS A 43 6.16 -1.39 -7.69
CA LYS A 43 7.03 -1.15 -8.85
C LYS A 43 6.33 -1.50 -10.17
N LYS A 44 5.59 -2.61 -10.23
CA LYS A 44 4.80 -3.00 -11.42
C LYS A 44 3.73 -1.95 -11.78
N ALA A 45 3.24 -1.22 -10.79
CA ALA A 45 2.31 -0.10 -10.98
C ALA A 45 3.01 1.26 -11.24
N GLY A 46 4.34 1.26 -11.44
CA GLY A 46 5.12 2.48 -11.69
C GLY A 46 5.53 3.27 -10.43
N ILE A 47 5.22 2.76 -9.23
CA ILE A 47 5.56 3.37 -7.94
C ILE A 47 6.94 2.86 -7.49
N ASN A 48 7.98 3.39 -8.12
CA ASN A 48 9.36 2.91 -7.96
C ASN A 48 10.13 3.60 -6.82
N ARG A 49 9.71 4.79 -6.41
CA ARG A 49 10.45 5.58 -5.40
C ARG A 49 10.10 5.09 -4.00
N TYR A 50 11.11 4.78 -3.19
CA TYR A 50 10.94 4.35 -1.79
C TYR A 50 9.99 5.26 -1.00
N ARG A 51 10.17 6.58 -1.11
CA ARG A 51 9.31 7.56 -0.42
C ARG A 51 7.83 7.44 -0.80
N GLN A 52 7.52 7.12 -2.06
CA GLN A 52 6.14 6.92 -2.50
C GLN A 52 5.56 5.62 -1.95
N GLN A 53 6.34 4.54 -1.98
CA GLN A 53 5.95 3.25 -1.39
C GLN A 53 5.69 3.39 0.11
N PHE A 54 6.58 4.09 0.81
CA PHE A 54 6.43 4.43 2.23
C PHE A 54 5.11 5.19 2.48
N PHE A 55 4.77 6.20 1.68
CA PHE A 55 3.50 6.90 1.84
C PHE A 55 2.26 6.04 1.56
N CYS A 56 2.32 5.08 0.63
CA CYS A 56 1.24 4.12 0.42
C CYS A 56 0.98 3.30 1.70
N LEU A 57 2.06 2.82 2.32
CA LEU A 57 2.00 2.03 3.55
C LEU A 57 1.56 2.85 4.76
N MET A 58 2.14 4.03 4.94
CA MET A 58 1.77 4.94 6.03
C MET A 58 0.32 5.41 5.92
N PHE A 59 -0.21 5.59 4.71
CA PHE A 59 -1.63 5.90 4.52
C PHE A 59 -2.52 4.77 5.05
N LEU A 60 -2.25 3.52 4.68
CA LEU A 60 -3.02 2.38 5.18
C LEU A 60 -2.90 2.20 6.70
N TYR A 61 -1.70 2.41 7.24
CA TYR A 61 -1.44 2.34 8.68
C TYR A 61 -2.19 3.44 9.43
N ALA A 62 -2.17 4.68 8.93
CA ALA A 62 -2.91 5.80 9.52
C ALA A 62 -4.44 5.62 9.44
N CYS A 63 -4.93 4.89 8.44
CA CYS A 63 -6.33 4.47 8.34
C CYS A 63 -6.65 3.24 9.20
N ASP A 64 -5.70 2.74 9.98
CA ASP A 64 -5.85 1.58 10.86
C ASP A 64 -6.21 0.27 10.13
N LEU A 65 -5.85 0.16 8.84
CA LEU A 65 -6.19 -1.01 8.01
C LEU A 65 -5.12 -2.11 8.02
N ILE A 66 -3.89 -1.75 8.39
CA ILE A 66 -2.75 -2.66 8.40
C ILE A 66 -1.91 -2.48 9.65
N ILE A 67 -1.17 -3.52 9.99
CA ILE A 67 -0.11 -3.49 11.01
C ILE A 67 1.22 -3.94 10.41
N PHE A 68 2.31 -3.41 10.95
CA PHE A 68 3.66 -3.82 10.59
C PHE A 68 4.12 -4.91 11.58
N ASN A 69 4.36 -6.11 11.07
CA ASN A 69 4.88 -7.24 11.82
C ASN A 69 6.07 -7.82 11.05
N GLU A 70 7.24 -7.21 11.21
CA GLU A 70 8.41 -7.45 10.38
C GLU A 70 8.75 -8.96 10.26
N PRO A 71 9.03 -9.47 9.04
CA PRO A 71 9.19 -8.78 7.77
C PRO A 71 7.88 -8.60 6.95
N TYR A 72 6.73 -8.71 7.60
CA TYR A 72 5.41 -8.72 6.98
C TYR A 72 4.59 -7.46 7.29
N ILE A 73 3.63 -7.23 6.40
CA ILE A 73 2.50 -6.33 6.59
C ILE A 73 1.26 -7.22 6.65
N GLU A 74 0.42 -7.01 7.65
CA GLU A 74 -0.78 -7.81 7.89
C GLU A 74 -2.01 -6.93 7.87
N LEU A 75 -3.14 -7.46 7.40
CA LEU A 75 -4.43 -6.80 7.58
C LEU A 75 -4.75 -6.73 9.06
N LYS A 76 -5.10 -5.55 9.54
CA LYS A 76 -5.74 -5.41 10.83
C LYS A 76 -7.16 -5.97 10.69
N ASN A 77 -7.46 -7.08 11.38
CA ASN A 77 -8.84 -7.54 11.52
C ASN A 77 -9.39 -6.87 12.79
N ASP A 78 -10.39 -6.01 12.63
CA ASP A 78 -11.24 -5.63 13.76
C ASP A 78 -12.09 -6.86 14.09
N ASN A 79 -11.79 -7.48 15.23
CA ASN A 79 -12.76 -8.35 15.90
C ASN A 79 -13.83 -7.48 16.55
#